data_AF-A5A5F1-F1
#
_entry.id   AF-A5A5F1-F1
#
_cell.length_a   1.000
_cell.length_b   1.000
_cell.length_c   1.000
_cell.angle_alpha   90.00
_cell.angle_beta   90.00
_cell.angle_gamma   90.00
#
_symmetry.space_group_name_H-M   'P 1'
#
loop_
_entity.id
_entity.type
_entity.pdbx_description
1 polymer ?
#
loop_
_entity_poly.entity_id
_entity_poly.type
_entity_poly.pdbx_seq_one_letter_code
_entity_poly.pdbx_strand_id
1 'polypeptide(L)'
;VYMPMSYLYGKRFVGPITPLIKQLREELFNEPFEQIKWKKVRHLCALEDLYYPHPLIQDLMWDSLYLFTEPLLTRWPFNNLIRKKALQVTMDHIHYEDENSRYITIGCVEKVLCMLACWVEDPNGICFKKHLARVPDYIWIAEDGLKMQSFGSQQWDCGFAVQALIASNMSLDEIGPALKKGHFFIKESQVKDNPSGDFKSMHRHISKGSWTFSDQDHGWQVSVGP
;
A
#
# COMPACT_ATOMS: atom_id res chain seq x y z
N VAL A 1 -2.79 -3.67 -0.29
CA VAL A 1 -3.84 -2.64 -0.58
C VAL A 1 -5.24 -3.01 -0.05
N TYR A 2 -5.87 -4.11 -0.51
CA TYR A 2 -7.24 -4.45 -0.07
C TYR A 2 -7.36 -4.79 1.42
N MET A 3 -6.28 -5.23 2.06
CA MET A 3 -6.23 -5.53 3.49
C MET A 3 -6.63 -4.31 4.34
N PRO A 4 -5.91 -3.16 4.33
CA PRO A 4 -6.34 -2.00 5.09
C PRO A 4 -7.64 -1.36 4.58
N MET A 5 -7.97 -1.45 3.27
CA MET A 5 -9.29 -1.03 2.78
C MET A 5 -10.42 -1.82 3.44
N SER A 6 -10.27 -3.14 3.58
CA SER A 6 -11.26 -4.01 4.20
C SER A 6 -11.43 -3.73 5.70
N TYR A 7 -10.33 -3.36 6.39
CA TYR A 7 -10.37 -2.93 7.79
C TYR A 7 -11.21 -1.65 7.94
N LEU A 8 -10.89 -0.61 7.15
CA LEU A 8 -11.59 0.67 7.20
C LEU A 8 -13.07 0.53 6.80
N TYR A 9 -13.36 -0.25 5.76
CA TYR A 9 -14.72 -0.58 5.34
C TYR A 9 -15.49 -1.30 6.44
N GLY A 10 -14.88 -2.34 7.04
CA GLY A 10 -15.50 -3.12 8.11
C GLY A 10 -15.72 -2.33 9.40
N LYS A 11 -14.86 -1.35 9.69
CA LYS A 11 -15.04 -0.38 10.77
C LYS A 11 -16.11 0.67 10.49
N ARG A 12 -16.53 0.81 9.22
CA ARG A 12 -17.39 1.93 8.75
C ARG A 12 -16.79 3.28 9.15
N PHE A 13 -15.47 3.38 9.05
CA PHE A 13 -14.77 4.58 9.48
C PHE A 13 -15.16 5.78 8.58
N VAL A 14 -15.53 6.89 9.21
CA VAL A 14 -15.87 8.16 8.56
C VAL A 14 -15.21 9.27 9.37
N GLY A 15 -14.47 10.15 8.70
CA GLY A 15 -13.87 11.33 9.33
C GLY A 15 -14.91 12.40 9.69
N PRO A 16 -14.52 13.43 10.45
CA PRO A 16 -15.42 14.54 10.78
C PRO A 16 -15.93 15.27 9.52
N ILE A 17 -17.22 15.63 9.51
CA ILE A 17 -17.82 16.42 8.44
C ILE A 17 -17.48 17.90 8.67
N THR A 18 -16.37 18.35 8.08
CA THR A 18 -15.90 19.74 8.15
C THR A 18 -16.61 20.64 7.12
N PRO A 19 -16.48 21.98 7.20
CA PRO A 19 -16.97 22.87 6.16
C PRO A 19 -16.42 22.54 4.76
N LEU A 20 -15.14 22.16 4.66
CA LEU A 20 -14.54 21.70 3.40
C LEU A 20 -15.24 20.45 2.86
N ILE A 21 -15.55 19.47 3.72
CA ILE A 21 -16.29 18.27 3.28
C ILE A 21 -17.69 18.63 2.76
N LYS A 22 -18.35 19.64 3.32
CA LYS A 22 -19.65 20.12 2.80
C LYS A 22 -19.50 20.75 1.42
N GLN A 23 -18.50 21.60 1.22
CA GLN A 23 -18.20 22.20 -0.09
C GLN A 23 -17.88 21.13 -1.15
N LEU A 24 -17.05 20.16 -0.81
CA LEU A 24 -16.73 19.04 -1.71
C LEU A 24 -17.98 18.23 -2.12
N ARG A 25 -18.99 18.11 -1.25
CA ARG A 25 -20.25 17.43 -1.59
C ARG A 25 -21.11 18.22 -2.57
N GLU A 26 -20.97 19.54 -2.61
CA GLU A 26 -21.65 20.41 -3.58
C GLU A 26 -20.88 20.45 -4.91
N GLU A 27 -19.54 20.38 -4.87
CA GLU A 27 -18.68 20.49 -6.06
C GLU A 27 -18.48 19.18 -6.84
N LEU A 28 -18.36 18.04 -6.14
CA LEU A 28 -17.98 16.76 -6.77
C LEU A 28 -19.13 16.00 -7.42
N PHE A 29 -20.39 16.35 -7.11
CA PHE A 29 -21.56 15.59 -7.56
C PHE A 29 -22.51 16.47 -8.38
N ASN A 30 -23.01 15.92 -9.49
CA ASN A 30 -23.95 16.62 -10.38
C ASN A 30 -25.38 16.73 -9.80
N GLU A 31 -25.69 15.93 -8.79
CA GLU A 31 -26.99 15.89 -8.12
C GLU A 31 -26.81 16.29 -6.64
N PRO A 32 -27.84 16.86 -5.97
CA PRO A 32 -27.78 17.14 -4.55
C PRO A 32 -27.35 15.90 -3.75
N PHE A 33 -26.34 16.04 -2.90
CA PHE A 33 -25.69 14.92 -2.20
C PHE A 33 -26.68 14.01 -1.46
N GLU A 34 -27.71 14.60 -0.85
CA GLU A 34 -28.75 13.90 -0.09
C GLU A 34 -29.70 13.08 -0.97
N GLN A 35 -29.78 13.38 -2.26
CA GLN A 35 -30.65 12.69 -3.22
C GLN A 35 -29.97 11.51 -3.92
N ILE A 36 -28.64 11.40 -3.80
CA ILE A 36 -27.85 10.35 -4.45
C ILE A 36 -28.25 8.97 -3.93
N LYS A 37 -28.65 8.09 -4.85
CA LYS A 37 -29.00 6.70 -4.56
C LYS A 37 -27.74 5.83 -4.58
N TRP A 38 -26.94 5.88 -3.50
CA TRP A 38 -25.65 5.17 -3.37
C TRP A 38 -25.66 3.70 -3.78
N LYS A 39 -26.77 2.98 -3.55
CA LYS A 39 -26.91 1.56 -3.95
C LYS A 39 -26.87 1.34 -5.46
N LYS A 40 -27.35 2.31 -6.24
CA LYS A 40 -27.45 2.25 -7.71
C LYS A 40 -26.15 2.62 -8.42
N VAL A 41 -25.25 3.33 -7.75
CA VAL A 41 -24.00 3.82 -8.34
C VAL A 41 -22.79 2.93 -8.03
N ARG A 42 -22.98 1.78 -7.36
CA ARG A 42 -21.89 0.86 -6.99
C ARG A 42 -21.11 0.30 -8.17
N HIS A 43 -21.79 0.13 -9.31
CA HIS A 43 -21.20 -0.38 -10.55
C HIS A 43 -20.99 0.73 -11.58
N LEU A 44 -21.23 1.99 -11.22
CA LEU A 44 -21.09 3.12 -12.13
C LEU A 44 -19.62 3.52 -12.21
N CYS A 45 -19.06 3.41 -13.42
CA CYS A 45 -17.71 3.85 -13.77
C CYS A 45 -17.80 4.53 -15.15
N ALA A 46 -17.01 5.59 -15.37
CA ALA A 46 -16.91 6.20 -16.69
C ALA A 46 -16.33 5.18 -17.68
N LEU A 47 -16.89 5.12 -18.89
CA LEU A 47 -16.49 4.12 -19.88
C LEU A 47 -15.04 4.34 -20.34
N GLU A 48 -14.62 5.59 -20.36
CA GLU A 48 -13.28 6.05 -20.72
C GLU A 48 -12.21 5.58 -19.72
N ASP A 49 -12.58 5.40 -18.44
CA ASP A 49 -11.69 4.97 -17.37
C ASP A 49 -11.77 3.44 -17.10
N LEU A 50 -12.74 2.75 -17.70
CA LEU A 50 -13.00 1.33 -17.46
C LEU A 50 -12.08 0.43 -18.29
N TYR A 51 -10.83 0.31 -17.86
CA TYR A 51 -9.84 -0.54 -18.55
C TYR A 51 -10.17 -2.04 -18.47
N TYR A 52 -10.68 -2.51 -17.33
CA TYR A 52 -11.11 -3.90 -17.13
C TYR A 52 -12.61 -3.96 -16.77
N PRO A 53 -13.50 -4.21 -17.74
CA PRO A 53 -14.93 -4.33 -17.45
C PRO A 53 -15.22 -5.57 -16.59
N HIS A 54 -16.16 -5.44 -15.67
CA HIS A 54 -16.54 -6.55 -14.80
C HIS A 54 -17.33 -7.62 -15.57
N PRO A 55 -16.96 -8.90 -15.45
CA PRO A 55 -17.82 -9.99 -15.91
C PRO A 55 -19.09 -10.06 -15.07
N LEU A 56 -20.20 -10.50 -15.67
CA LEU A 56 -21.50 -10.63 -14.98
C LEU A 56 -21.42 -11.43 -13.67
N ILE A 57 -20.61 -12.49 -13.63
CA ILE A 57 -20.43 -13.32 -12.43
C ILE A 57 -19.82 -12.55 -11.26
N GLN A 58 -18.94 -11.59 -11.55
CA GLN A 58 -18.31 -10.73 -10.55
C GLN A 58 -19.33 -9.77 -9.96
N ASP A 59 -20.16 -9.14 -10.80
CA ASP A 59 -21.23 -8.23 -10.33
C ASP A 59 -22.26 -8.98 -9.47
N LEU A 60 -22.68 -10.18 -9.90
CA LEU A 60 -23.60 -11.03 -9.13
C LEU A 60 -23.03 -11.41 -7.76
N MET A 61 -21.75 -11.77 -7.71
CA MET A 61 -21.06 -12.07 -6.45
C MET A 61 -21.02 -10.85 -5.53
N TRP A 62 -20.60 -9.69 -6.05
CA TRP A 62 -20.52 -8.45 -5.27
C TRP A 62 -21.89 -7.96 -4.79
N ASP A 63 -22.92 -8.06 -5.61
CA ASP A 63 -24.29 -7.73 -5.23
C ASP A 63 -24.83 -8.66 -4.16
N SER A 64 -24.52 -9.95 -4.26
CA SER A 64 -24.90 -10.91 -3.23
C SER A 64 -24.24 -10.57 -1.89
N LEU A 65 -22.94 -10.28 -1.91
CA LEU A 65 -22.20 -9.88 -0.72
C LEU A 65 -22.73 -8.57 -0.11
N TYR A 66 -23.01 -7.57 -0.94
CA TYR A 66 -23.45 -6.26 -0.47
C TYR A 66 -24.90 -6.25 0.02
N LEU A 67 -25.82 -6.91 -0.70
CA LEU A 67 -27.25 -6.86 -0.39
C LEU A 67 -27.65 -7.84 0.70
N PHE A 68 -26.99 -8.99 0.80
CA PHE A 68 -27.36 -10.03 1.77
C PHE A 68 -26.32 -10.16 2.89
N THR A 69 -25.05 -10.38 2.55
CA THR A 69 -24.02 -10.67 3.56
C THR A 69 -23.72 -9.47 4.46
N GLU A 70 -23.60 -8.27 3.88
CA GLU A 70 -23.21 -7.08 4.64
C GLU A 70 -24.26 -6.66 5.71
N PRO A 71 -25.57 -6.63 5.43
CA PRO A 71 -26.59 -6.41 6.46
C PRO A 71 -26.61 -7.49 7.55
N LEU A 72 -26.26 -8.74 7.22
CA LEU A 72 -26.17 -9.81 8.21
C LEU A 72 -24.96 -9.61 9.13
N LEU A 73 -23.80 -9.28 8.57
CA LEU A 73 -22.54 -9.10 9.31
C LEU A 73 -22.52 -7.83 10.18
N THR A 74 -23.46 -6.91 9.99
CA THR A 74 -23.61 -5.70 10.83
C THR A 74 -24.54 -5.92 12.02
N ARG A 75 -25.29 -7.03 12.05
CA ARG A 75 -26.26 -7.35 13.11
C ARG A 75 -25.68 -8.34 14.13
N TRP A 76 -26.22 -8.32 15.34
CA TRP A 76 -25.94 -9.34 16.35
C TRP A 76 -26.55 -10.69 15.92
N PRO A 77 -25.88 -11.84 16.13
CA PRO A 77 -24.57 -12.02 16.79
C PRO A 77 -23.36 -11.92 15.84
N PHE A 78 -23.57 -11.94 14.52
CA PHE A 78 -22.51 -12.03 13.52
C PHE A 78 -21.52 -10.86 13.53
N ASN A 79 -21.96 -9.66 13.87
CA ASN A 79 -21.08 -8.51 14.05
C ASN A 79 -20.02 -8.76 15.15
N ASN A 80 -20.45 -9.32 16.29
CA ASN A 80 -19.52 -9.60 17.39
C ASN A 80 -18.63 -10.81 17.11
N LEU A 81 -19.16 -11.86 16.48
CA LEU A 81 -18.43 -13.12 16.30
C LEU A 81 -17.55 -13.14 15.06
N ILE A 82 -18.02 -12.56 13.96
CA ILE A 82 -17.36 -12.60 12.65
C ILE A 82 -16.67 -11.27 12.35
N ARG A 83 -17.41 -10.15 12.33
CA ARG A 83 -16.84 -8.85 11.93
C ARG A 83 -15.70 -8.41 12.84
N LYS A 84 -15.90 -8.43 14.17
CA LYS A 84 -14.85 -8.06 15.12
C LYS A 84 -13.62 -8.97 15.02
N LYS A 85 -13.82 -10.27 14.87
CA LYS A 85 -12.71 -11.23 14.72
C LYS A 85 -11.95 -11.00 13.42
N ALA A 86 -12.65 -10.77 12.31
CA ALA A 86 -12.03 -10.44 11.03
C ALA A 86 -11.22 -9.13 11.13
N LEU A 87 -11.78 -8.08 11.74
CA LEU A 87 -11.07 -6.82 11.94
C LEU A 87 -9.80 -6.97 12.80
N GLN A 88 -9.84 -7.81 13.84
CA GLN A 88 -8.65 -8.11 14.65
C GLN A 88 -7.58 -8.78 13.80
N VAL A 89 -7.94 -9.86 13.08
CA VAL A 89 -7.00 -10.58 12.22
C VAL A 89 -6.43 -9.67 11.14
N THR A 90 -7.25 -8.82 10.52
CA THR A 90 -6.78 -7.85 9.53
C THR A 90 -5.78 -6.86 10.13
N MET A 91 -6.04 -6.37 11.34
CA MET A 91 -5.12 -5.46 12.02
C MET A 91 -3.82 -6.15 12.44
N ASP A 92 -3.87 -7.42 12.87
CA ASP A 92 -2.68 -8.21 13.16
C ASP A 92 -1.78 -8.34 11.92
N HIS A 93 -2.37 -8.52 10.73
CA HIS A 93 -1.61 -8.54 9.47
C HIS A 93 -1.08 -7.15 9.07
N ILE A 94 -1.82 -6.07 9.34
CA ILE A 94 -1.35 -4.69 9.13
C ILE A 94 -0.12 -4.42 10.00
N HIS A 95 -0.21 -4.67 11.32
CA HIS A 95 0.95 -4.48 12.21
C HIS A 95 2.14 -5.35 11.83
N TYR A 96 1.89 -6.59 11.39
CA TYR A 96 2.94 -7.46 10.87
C TYR A 96 3.62 -6.84 9.64
N GLU A 97 2.84 -6.36 8.68
CA GLU A 97 3.34 -5.69 7.49
C GLU A 97 4.19 -4.46 7.84
N ASP A 98 3.67 -3.65 8.76
CA ASP A 98 4.27 -2.39 9.15
C ASP A 98 5.60 -2.61 9.87
N GLU A 99 5.67 -3.51 10.85
CA GLU A 99 6.92 -3.76 11.57
C GLU A 99 8.00 -4.37 10.65
N ASN A 100 7.64 -5.32 9.78
CA ASN A 100 8.61 -5.98 8.89
C ASN A 100 9.14 -5.07 7.78
N SER A 101 8.36 -4.09 7.35
CA SER A 101 8.76 -3.08 6.36
C SER A 101 9.26 -1.77 6.99
N ARG A 102 9.44 -1.73 8.32
CA ARG A 102 9.79 -0.50 9.06
C ARG A 102 8.86 0.67 8.73
N TYR A 103 7.58 0.37 8.55
CA TYR A 103 6.47 1.28 8.28
C TYR A 103 6.52 1.95 6.90
N ILE A 104 7.33 1.41 5.98
CA ILE A 104 7.38 1.79 4.56
C ILE A 104 6.22 1.12 3.83
N THR A 105 5.91 -0.15 4.09
CA THR A 105 4.97 -1.01 3.33
C THR A 105 5.38 -1.23 1.86
N ILE A 106 4.61 -2.03 1.11
CA ILE A 106 4.89 -2.40 -0.28
C ILE A 106 4.49 -1.34 -1.33
N GLY A 107 4.04 -0.14 -0.94
CA GLY A 107 3.64 0.88 -1.91
C GLY A 107 2.87 2.06 -1.32
N CYS A 108 2.82 3.18 -2.04
CA CYS A 108 2.26 4.43 -1.53
C CYS A 108 0.78 4.34 -1.12
N VAL A 109 -0.03 3.61 -1.90
CA VAL A 109 -1.46 3.43 -1.61
C VAL A 109 -1.65 2.58 -0.35
N GLU A 110 -0.91 1.47 -0.24
CA GLU A 110 -0.95 0.62 0.96
C GLU A 110 -0.45 1.38 2.17
N LYS A 111 0.66 2.10 2.02
CA LYS A 111 1.27 2.95 3.05
C LYS A 111 0.25 3.90 3.69
N VAL A 112 -0.46 4.69 2.90
CA VAL A 112 -1.42 5.67 3.46
C VAL A 112 -2.61 5.00 4.11
N LEU A 113 -3.05 3.84 3.59
CA LEU A 113 -4.17 3.10 4.13
C LEU A 113 -3.83 2.36 5.43
N CYS A 114 -2.65 1.73 5.54
CA CYS A 114 -2.15 1.15 6.79
C CYS A 114 -1.94 2.24 7.85
N MET A 115 -1.34 3.37 7.47
CA MET A 115 -1.19 4.52 8.36
C MET A 115 -2.54 5.02 8.89
N LEU A 116 -3.55 5.13 8.03
CA LEU A 116 -4.91 5.50 8.45
C LEU A 116 -5.53 4.41 9.33
N ALA A 117 -5.33 3.13 9.02
CA ALA A 117 -5.84 2.03 9.82
C ALA A 117 -5.25 2.04 11.25
N CYS A 118 -3.94 2.27 11.40
CA CYS A 118 -3.29 2.45 12.71
C CYS A 118 -3.80 3.68 13.44
N TRP A 119 -4.04 4.79 12.73
CA TRP A 119 -4.64 5.99 13.34
C TRP A 119 -6.07 5.73 13.84
N VAL A 120 -6.88 4.97 13.08
CA VAL A 120 -8.24 4.59 13.48
C VAL A 120 -8.23 3.62 14.68
N GLU A 121 -7.21 2.79 14.80
CA GLU A 121 -7.02 1.91 15.96
C GLU A 121 -6.61 2.70 17.21
N ASP A 122 -5.53 3.49 17.12
CA ASP A 122 -5.04 4.36 18.19
C ASP A 122 -4.35 5.61 17.61
N PRO A 123 -5.01 6.78 17.61
CA PRO A 123 -4.45 8.03 17.11
C PRO A 123 -3.16 8.48 17.81
N ASN A 124 -2.94 8.04 19.06
CA ASN A 124 -1.75 8.38 19.85
C ASN A 124 -0.71 7.26 19.86
N GLY A 125 -1.02 6.15 19.19
CA GLY A 125 -0.25 4.91 19.17
C GLY A 125 1.11 5.06 18.52
N ILE A 126 2.04 4.21 18.95
CA ILE A 126 3.41 4.21 18.41
C ILE A 126 3.44 3.84 16.92
N CYS A 127 2.56 2.94 16.48
CA CYS A 127 2.47 2.51 15.07
C CYS A 127 2.16 3.69 14.14
N PHE A 128 1.16 4.52 14.49
CA PHE A 128 0.83 5.72 13.73
C PHE A 128 2.02 6.71 13.67
N LYS A 129 2.69 6.94 14.79
CA LYS A 129 3.87 7.83 14.85
C LYS A 129 5.03 7.33 13.99
N LYS A 130 5.31 6.02 14.01
CA LYS A 130 6.33 5.39 13.15
C LYS A 130 5.95 5.53 11.68
N HIS A 131 4.67 5.39 11.32
CA HIS A 131 4.23 5.67 9.95
C HIS A 131 4.42 7.13 9.55
N LEU A 132 4.08 8.10 10.40
CA LEU A 132 4.27 9.53 10.10
C LEU A 132 5.74 9.85 9.80
N ALA A 133 6.67 9.26 10.55
CA ALA A 133 8.10 9.44 10.35
C ALA A 133 8.59 8.96 8.96
N ARG A 134 7.85 8.05 8.31
CA ARG A 134 8.14 7.46 7.00
C ARG A 134 7.39 8.11 5.84
N VAL A 135 6.57 9.14 6.08
CA VAL A 135 5.91 9.89 4.99
C VAL A 135 6.93 10.57 4.05
N PRO A 136 8.03 11.19 4.54
CA PRO A 136 9.01 11.83 3.66
C PRO A 136 9.65 10.88 2.64
N ASP A 137 9.81 9.59 2.97
CA ASP A 137 10.37 8.56 2.09
C ASP A 137 9.59 8.43 0.76
N TYR A 138 8.32 8.84 0.78
CA TYR A 138 7.40 8.79 -0.36
C TYR A 138 7.29 10.13 -1.11
N ILE A 139 7.97 11.19 -0.68
CA ILE A 139 7.84 12.52 -1.28
C ILE A 139 9.06 12.83 -2.14
N TRP A 140 8.83 13.21 -3.39
CA TRP A 140 9.85 13.56 -4.36
C TRP A 140 9.60 14.95 -4.97
N ILE A 141 10.65 15.74 -5.16
CA ILE A 141 10.57 17.04 -5.85
C ILE A 141 11.08 16.84 -7.27
N ALA A 142 10.16 16.85 -8.24
CA ALA A 142 10.46 16.79 -9.67
C ALA A 142 10.51 18.21 -10.28
N GLU A 143 10.87 18.32 -11.57
CA GLU A 143 10.93 19.63 -12.25
C GLU A 143 9.59 20.40 -12.26
N ASP A 144 8.47 19.69 -12.16
CA ASP A 144 7.11 20.23 -12.12
C ASP A 144 6.52 20.26 -10.70
N GLY A 145 7.35 20.05 -9.67
CA GLY A 145 6.99 20.23 -8.27
C GLY A 145 6.95 18.94 -7.45
N LEU A 146 6.30 19.04 -6.29
CA LEU A 146 6.28 17.99 -5.27
C LEU A 146 5.26 16.90 -5.62
N LYS A 147 5.71 15.64 -5.60
CA LYS A 147 4.95 14.44 -5.95
C LYS A 147 5.09 13.37 -4.88
N MET A 148 4.09 12.49 -4.81
CA MET A 148 4.23 11.25 -4.06
C MET A 148 4.72 10.15 -5.01
N GLN A 149 5.90 9.61 -4.72
CA GLN A 149 6.40 8.40 -5.37
C GLN A 149 5.85 7.15 -4.65
N SER A 150 6.25 5.96 -5.09
CA SER A 150 6.15 4.76 -4.26
C SER A 150 7.30 4.76 -3.24
N PHE A 151 8.02 3.68 -3.05
CA PHE A 151 9.16 3.58 -2.12
C PHE A 151 10.53 3.80 -2.83
N GLY A 152 10.53 4.41 -4.02
CA GLY A 152 11.72 4.62 -4.86
C GLY A 152 12.14 3.38 -5.68
N SER A 153 13.18 3.54 -6.51
CA SER A 153 13.76 2.54 -7.43
C SER A 153 15.28 2.39 -7.27
N GLN A 154 15.83 2.76 -6.12
CA GLN A 154 17.26 2.99 -5.91
C GLN A 154 18.12 1.76 -6.25
N GLN A 155 17.74 0.58 -5.76
CA GLN A 155 18.49 -0.65 -6.01
C GLN A 155 18.31 -1.17 -7.42
N TRP A 156 17.11 -1.02 -7.99
CA TRP A 156 16.85 -1.33 -9.38
C TRP A 156 17.73 -0.49 -10.32
N ASP A 157 17.71 0.83 -10.14
CA ASP A 157 18.45 1.78 -10.98
C ASP A 157 19.96 1.62 -10.78
N CYS A 158 20.43 1.41 -9.54
CA CYS A 158 21.84 1.17 -9.26
C CYS A 158 22.32 -0.14 -9.91
N GLY A 159 21.52 -1.21 -9.83
CA GLY A 159 21.83 -2.50 -10.43
C GLY A 159 22.00 -2.41 -11.95
N PHE A 160 21.12 -1.67 -12.64
CA PHE A 160 21.25 -1.45 -14.08
C PHE A 160 22.34 -0.47 -14.45
N ALA A 161 22.52 0.61 -13.70
CA ALA A 161 23.58 1.57 -13.96
C ALA A 161 24.97 0.93 -13.87
N VAL A 162 25.21 0.06 -12.88
CA VAL A 162 26.46 -0.69 -12.76
C VAL A 162 26.67 -1.63 -13.95
N GLN A 163 25.62 -2.34 -14.38
CA GLN A 163 25.71 -3.21 -15.56
C GLN A 163 26.01 -2.41 -16.84
N ALA A 164 25.35 -1.27 -17.04
CA ALA A 164 25.57 -0.40 -18.19
C ALA A 164 27.00 0.17 -18.21
N LEU A 165 27.53 0.60 -17.06
CA LEU A 165 28.91 1.09 -16.94
C LEU A 165 29.94 0.00 -17.25
N ILE A 166 29.70 -1.25 -16.84
CA ILE A 166 30.59 -2.37 -17.17
C ILE A 166 30.55 -2.65 -18.69
N ALA A 167 29.37 -2.51 -19.31
CA ALA A 167 29.18 -2.76 -20.74
C ALA A 167 29.64 -1.61 -21.66
N SER A 168 29.95 -0.42 -21.13
CA SER A 168 30.21 0.78 -21.93
C SER A 168 31.59 0.83 -22.60
N ASN A 169 32.47 -0.15 -22.35
CA ASN A 169 33.86 -0.18 -22.80
C ASN A 169 34.70 1.05 -22.39
N MET A 170 34.27 1.78 -21.36
CA MET A 170 35.02 2.92 -20.82
C MET A 170 36.20 2.44 -19.96
N SER A 171 37.22 3.30 -19.80
CA SER A 171 38.38 2.97 -18.96
C SER A 171 37.99 2.86 -17.48
N LEU A 172 38.60 1.90 -16.77
CA LEU A 172 38.43 1.74 -15.33
C LEU A 172 38.86 2.97 -14.53
N ASP A 173 39.78 3.79 -15.04
CA ASP A 173 40.17 5.03 -14.37
C ASP A 173 39.01 6.05 -14.35
N GLU A 174 38.12 6.00 -15.34
CA GLU A 174 36.97 6.89 -15.47
C GLU A 174 35.77 6.39 -14.65
N ILE A 175 35.45 5.09 -14.76
CA ILE A 175 34.23 4.52 -14.14
C ILE A 175 34.49 3.85 -12.78
N GLY A 176 35.75 3.56 -12.43
CA GLY A 176 36.13 2.80 -11.23
C GLY A 176 35.57 3.38 -9.93
N PRO A 177 35.63 4.71 -9.69
CA PRO A 177 35.02 5.31 -8.50
C PRO A 177 33.50 5.11 -8.42
N ALA A 178 32.79 5.18 -9.55
CA ALA A 178 31.35 4.95 -9.61
C ALA A 178 31.01 3.47 -9.35
N LEU A 179 31.74 2.55 -9.98
CA LEU A 179 31.59 1.11 -9.76
C LEU A 179 31.83 0.71 -8.30
N LYS A 180 32.84 1.30 -7.65
CA LYS A 180 33.12 1.06 -6.22
C LYS A 180 31.95 1.48 -5.34
N LYS A 181 31.35 2.65 -5.60
CA LYS A 181 30.18 3.14 -4.85
C LYS A 181 28.93 2.31 -5.15
N GLY A 182 28.69 1.96 -6.41
CA GLY A 182 27.57 1.10 -6.82
C GLY A 182 27.65 -0.28 -6.16
N HIS A 183 28.83 -0.93 -6.19
CA HIS A 183 29.06 -2.19 -5.49
C HIS A 183 28.80 -2.06 -3.98
N PHE A 184 29.30 -1.00 -3.34
CA PHE A 184 29.05 -0.76 -1.93
C PHE A 184 27.54 -0.63 -1.64
N PHE A 185 26.82 0.19 -2.42
CA PHE A 185 25.39 0.37 -2.27
C PHE A 185 24.60 -0.94 -2.45
N ILE A 186 24.91 -1.70 -3.51
CA ILE A 186 24.29 -3.00 -3.79
C ILE A 186 24.53 -3.97 -2.63
N LYS A 187 25.77 -4.02 -2.10
CA LYS A 187 26.12 -4.88 -0.98
C LYS A 187 25.35 -4.52 0.29
N GLU A 188 25.30 -3.22 0.63
CA GLU A 188 24.57 -2.77 1.82
C GLU A 188 23.04 -2.85 1.66
N SER A 189 22.53 -2.86 0.43
CA SER A 189 21.10 -3.02 0.15
C SER A 189 20.60 -4.46 0.24
N GLN A 190 21.49 -5.45 0.46
CA GLN A 190 21.09 -6.85 0.59
C GLN A 190 20.27 -7.07 1.87
N VAL A 191 19.12 -7.73 1.75
CA VAL A 191 18.27 -8.10 2.87
C VAL A 191 18.99 -9.13 3.75
N LYS A 192 19.19 -8.80 5.03
CA LYS A 192 20.03 -9.59 5.95
C LYS A 192 19.27 -10.70 6.69
N ASP A 193 17.96 -10.53 6.84
CA ASP A 193 17.09 -11.38 7.64
C ASP A 193 15.80 -11.72 6.90
N ASN A 194 15.18 -12.85 7.24
CA ASN A 194 13.83 -13.17 6.79
C ASN A 194 12.81 -12.32 7.57
N PRO A 195 11.56 -12.21 7.08
CA PRO A 195 10.51 -11.56 7.85
C PRO A 195 10.32 -12.29 9.19
N SER A 196 9.95 -11.55 10.21
CA SER A 196 9.84 -12.02 11.59
C SER A 196 8.83 -13.17 11.76
N GLY A 197 9.09 -14.03 12.75
CA GLY A 197 8.17 -15.08 13.18
C GLY A 197 7.83 -16.12 12.09
N ASP A 198 6.60 -16.64 12.16
CA ASP A 198 6.04 -17.52 11.12
C ASP A 198 5.56 -16.70 9.92
N PHE A 199 6.51 -16.20 9.13
CA PHE A 199 6.22 -15.36 7.97
C PHE A 199 5.40 -16.08 6.89
N LYS A 200 5.36 -17.42 6.88
CA LYS A 200 4.53 -18.19 5.94
C LYS A 200 3.05 -18.06 6.27
N SER A 201 2.68 -18.08 7.55
CA SER A 201 1.28 -17.85 7.96
C SER A 201 0.83 -16.42 7.66
N MET A 202 1.77 -15.49 7.56
CA MET A 202 1.55 -14.09 7.16
C MET A 202 1.68 -13.86 5.65
N HIS A 203 1.68 -14.94 4.86
CA HIS A 203 1.72 -14.90 3.39
C HIS A 203 2.97 -14.21 2.82
N ARG A 204 4.08 -14.20 3.56
CA ARG A 204 5.38 -13.69 3.09
C ARG A 204 6.29 -14.81 2.63
N HIS A 205 7.24 -14.46 1.78
CA HIS A 205 8.22 -15.38 1.22
C HIS A 205 9.59 -15.16 1.89
N ILE A 206 10.49 -16.15 1.79
CA ILE A 206 11.89 -16.04 2.23
C ILE A 206 12.56 -14.87 1.50
N SER A 207 13.20 -13.96 2.24
CA SER A 207 13.83 -12.73 1.73
C SER A 207 15.30 -12.60 2.13
N LYS A 208 15.82 -13.37 3.09
CA LYS A 208 17.23 -13.33 3.47
C LYS A 208 18.14 -13.61 2.28
N GLY A 209 19.09 -12.71 2.03
CA GLY A 209 20.06 -12.77 0.93
C GLY A 209 19.56 -12.19 -0.38
N SER A 210 18.31 -11.74 -0.45
CA SER A 210 17.73 -11.10 -1.63
C SER A 210 18.03 -9.59 -1.72
N TRP A 211 17.57 -8.98 -2.81
CA TRP A 211 17.48 -7.54 -2.98
C TRP A 211 16.02 -7.12 -3.22
N THR A 212 15.68 -5.93 -2.75
CA THR A 212 14.39 -5.29 -3.01
C THR A 212 14.49 -4.40 -4.25
N PHE A 213 13.38 -3.79 -4.66
CA PHE A 213 13.37 -2.80 -5.74
C PHE A 213 14.00 -1.45 -5.33
N SER A 214 13.93 -1.09 -4.04
CA SER A 214 14.40 0.20 -3.51
C SER A 214 15.65 0.09 -2.65
N ASP A 215 15.52 -0.32 -1.39
CA ASP A 215 16.60 -0.38 -0.41
C ASP A 215 16.39 -1.52 0.60
N GLN A 216 17.38 -1.71 1.49
CA GLN A 216 17.33 -2.75 2.52
C GLN A 216 16.13 -2.56 3.47
N ASP A 217 15.74 -1.31 3.72
CA ASP A 217 14.75 -0.96 4.73
C ASP A 217 13.33 -1.36 4.29
N HIS A 218 13.03 -1.26 3.00
CA HIS A 218 11.77 -1.76 2.43
C HIS A 218 11.58 -3.26 2.69
N GLY A 219 12.65 -4.07 2.66
CA GLY A 219 12.66 -5.48 3.09
C GLY A 219 11.92 -6.48 2.20
N TRP A 220 11.11 -6.02 1.23
CA TRP A 220 10.36 -6.87 0.32
C TRP A 220 11.14 -7.22 -0.95
N GLN A 221 11.51 -8.49 -1.04
CA GLN A 221 12.26 -9.06 -2.14
C GLN A 221 11.47 -9.03 -3.45
N VAL A 222 12.21 -8.96 -4.56
CA VAL A 222 11.65 -9.07 -5.90
C VAL A 222 12.44 -10.09 -6.72
N SER A 223 11.74 -10.84 -7.56
CA SER A 223 12.36 -11.60 -8.65
C SER A 223 12.21 -10.80 -9.93
N VAL A 224 13.30 -10.64 -10.66
CA VAL A 224 13.25 -10.16 -12.04
C VAL A 224 13.16 -11.39 -12.93
N GLY A 225 12.06 -11.51 -13.68
CA GLY A 225 12.00 -12.53 -14.73
C GLY A 225 13.06 -12.24 -15.81
N PRO A 226 13.56 -13.27 -16.51
CA PRO A 226 14.31 -13.07 -17.74
C PRO A 226 13.47 -12.38 -18.83
#